data_AF-A0A239JA90-F1
#
_entry.id   AF-A0A239JA90-F1
#
_cell.length_a   1.000
_cell.length_b   1.000
_cell.length_c   1.000
_cell.angle_alpha   90.00
_cell.angle_beta   90.00
_cell.angle_gamma   90.00
#
_symmetry.space_group_name_H-M   'P 1'
#
loop_
_entity.id
_entity.type
_entity.pdbx_description
1 polymer ?
#
loop_
_entity_poly.entity_id
_entity_poly.type
_entity_poly.pdbx_seq_one_letter_code
_entity_poly.pdbx_strand_id
1 'polypeptide(L)'
;MSTAPFPGSFVSPLRSNTASPGDLPMLRPVTVRRRGNPQQGHALETLGHAIEYLTDTRMFSIGDTAERARAEAEAVQIMMRASRAVFEECAEFVPLHTRIARRLQAAMPEWMRFLD
;
A
#
# COMPACT_ATOMS: atom_id res chain seq x y z
N MET A 1 -25.85 24.45 14.09
CA MET A 1 -24.68 23.85 13.41
C MET A 1 -24.54 22.44 13.97
N SER A 2 -24.89 21.42 13.17
CA SER A 2 -25.06 20.03 13.62
C SER A 2 -24.04 19.16 12.92
N THR A 3 -23.09 18.60 13.67
CA THR A 3 -22.07 17.68 13.15
C THR A 3 -22.61 16.27 13.25
N ALA A 4 -23.14 15.75 12.15
CA ALA A 4 -23.45 14.33 12.03
C ALA A 4 -22.18 13.56 11.61
N PRO A 5 -21.90 12.37 12.16
CA PRO A 5 -20.82 11.50 11.70
C PRO A 5 -21.21 10.80 10.40
N PHE A 6 -20.27 10.73 9.44
CA PHE A 6 -20.44 10.04 8.16
C PHE A 6 -20.57 8.51 8.34
N PRO A 7 -21.51 7.84 7.65
CA PRO A 7 -21.63 6.38 7.67
C PRO A 7 -20.67 5.78 6.65
N GLY A 8 -19.48 5.41 7.09
CA GLY A 8 -18.44 4.84 6.23
C GLY A 8 -17.36 4.14 7.03
N SER A 9 -17.76 3.46 8.10
CA SER A 9 -16.86 2.59 8.86
C SER A 9 -16.44 1.44 7.96
N PHE A 10 -15.22 1.50 7.42
CA PHE A 10 -14.57 0.36 6.78
C PHE A 10 -14.56 -0.82 7.76
N VAL A 11 -15.51 -1.73 7.61
CA VAL A 11 -15.51 -3.02 8.28
C VAL A 11 -14.38 -3.81 7.64
N SER A 12 -13.25 -3.90 8.34
CA SER A 12 -12.20 -4.86 8.01
C SER A 12 -12.84 -6.25 7.95
N PRO A 13 -12.62 -7.06 6.90
CA PRO A 13 -13.11 -8.42 6.91
C PRO A 13 -12.34 -9.18 7.99
N LEU A 14 -13.00 -9.44 9.11
CA LEU A 14 -12.57 -10.43 10.08
C LEU A 14 -12.65 -11.78 9.34
N ARG A 15 -11.56 -12.16 8.69
CA ARG A 15 -11.41 -13.46 8.04
C ARG A 15 -11.47 -14.49 9.15
N SER A 16 -12.61 -15.17 9.25
CA SER A 16 -12.82 -16.31 10.13
C SER A 16 -11.76 -17.37 9.82
N ASN A 17 -10.89 -17.60 10.78
CA ASN A 17 -9.94 -18.71 10.78
C ASN A 17 -10.73 -20.01 10.98
N THR A 18 -11.15 -20.66 9.89
CA THR A 18 -11.30 -22.12 9.90
C THR A 18 -9.92 -22.72 9.69
N ALA A 19 -9.32 -23.18 10.78
CA ALA A 19 -8.02 -23.82 10.80
C ALA A 19 -8.02 -25.04 9.87
N SER A 20 -7.20 -24.99 8.82
CA SER A 20 -6.83 -26.16 8.03
C SER A 20 -5.40 -26.54 8.41
N PRO A 21 -5.12 -27.82 8.74
CA PRO A 21 -3.83 -28.25 9.25
C PRO A 21 -2.84 -28.33 8.10
N GLY A 22 -2.14 -27.22 7.86
CA GLY A 22 -1.13 -27.07 6.82
C GLY A 22 -0.27 -25.85 7.11
N ASP A 23 0.24 -25.75 8.34
CA ASP A 23 1.12 -24.69 8.81
C ASP A 23 2.51 -24.82 8.14
N LEU A 24 2.59 -24.36 6.89
CA LEU A 24 3.85 -23.76 6.43
C LEU A 24 3.93 -22.38 7.08
N PRO A 25 5.08 -21.98 7.65
CA PRO A 25 5.23 -20.65 8.22
C PRO A 25 5.00 -19.62 7.12
N MET A 26 3.77 -19.09 7.07
CA MET A 26 3.43 -17.97 6.22
C MET A 26 4.30 -16.81 6.69
N LEU A 27 5.37 -16.56 5.94
CA LEU A 27 6.15 -15.34 6.00
C LEU A 27 5.14 -14.20 5.93
N ARG A 28 4.86 -13.57 7.08
CA ARG A 28 3.96 -12.43 7.14
C ARG A 28 4.51 -11.41 6.14
N PRO A 29 3.70 -10.92 5.19
CA PRO A 29 4.19 -9.95 4.22
C PRO A 29 4.75 -8.76 5.01
N VAL A 30 6.05 -8.52 4.84
CA VAL A 30 6.72 -7.39 5.47
C VAL A 30 6.03 -6.14 4.96
N THR A 31 5.30 -5.47 5.86
CA THR A 31 4.61 -4.22 5.51
C THR A 31 5.66 -3.13 5.39
N VAL A 32 6.12 -2.89 4.16
CA VAL A 32 7.09 -1.83 3.86
C VAL A 32 6.39 -0.49 4.08
N ARG A 33 6.68 0.14 5.22
CA ARG A 33 6.25 1.51 5.49
C ARG A 33 7.20 2.44 4.76
N ARG A 34 6.68 3.32 3.92
CA ARG A 34 7.45 4.39 3.26
C ARG A 34 6.93 5.73 3.72
N ARG A 35 7.83 6.70 3.90
CA ARG A 35 7.50 8.07 4.28
C ARG A 35 7.72 8.96 3.07
N GLY A 36 6.63 9.26 2.36
CA GLY A 36 6.64 10.24 1.28
C GLY A 36 6.77 11.66 1.81
N ASN A 37 7.27 12.57 0.97
CA ASN A 37 7.16 14.01 1.19
C ASN A 37 5.72 14.50 0.85
N PRO A 38 5.32 15.74 1.22
CA PRO A 38 3.97 16.24 0.93
C PRO A 38 3.61 16.23 -0.56
N GLN A 39 4.56 16.49 -1.46
CA GLN A 39 4.34 16.49 -2.90
C GLN A 39 4.05 15.07 -3.42
N GLN A 40 4.79 14.06 -2.94
CA GLN A 40 4.54 12.65 -3.24
C GLN A 40 3.19 12.18 -2.69
N GLY A 41 2.83 12.61 -1.49
CA GLY A 41 1.51 12.35 -0.91
C GLY A 41 0.39 12.92 -1.77
N HIS A 42 0.51 14.18 -2.18
CA HIS A 42 -0.47 14.85 -3.04
C HIS A 42 -0.57 14.21 -4.44
N ALA A 43 0.56 13.77 -5.00
CA ALA A 43 0.58 13.03 -6.27
C ALA A 43 -0.17 11.69 -6.15
N LEU A 44 0.07 10.92 -5.08
CA LEU A 44 -0.64 9.67 -4.82
C LEU A 44 -2.14 9.88 -4.61
N GLU A 45 -2.52 10.93 -3.89
CA GLU A 45 -3.92 11.32 -3.69
C GLU A 45 -4.62 11.67 -5.01
N THR A 46 -3.97 12.49 -5.85
CA THR A 46 -4.49 12.88 -7.16
C THR A 46 -4.69 11.66 -8.07
N LEU A 47 -3.70 10.75 -8.09
CA LEU A 47 -3.79 9.51 -8.85
C LEU A 47 -4.91 8.61 -8.32
N GLY A 48 -5.07 8.51 -6.99
CA GLY A 48 -6.15 7.75 -6.36
C GLY A 48 -7.52 8.24 -6.80
N HIS A 49 -7.78 9.55 -6.67
CA HIS A 49 -9.05 10.15 -7.09
C HIS A 49 -9.30 9.99 -8.59
N ALA A 50 -8.27 10.11 -9.44
CA ALA A 50 -8.43 9.93 -10.88
C ALA A 50 -8.80 8.49 -11.25
N ILE A 51 -8.21 7.49 -10.57
CA ILE A 51 -8.53 6.07 -10.77
C ILE A 51 -9.95 5.77 -10.30
N GLU A 52 -10.34 6.27 -9.13
CA GLU A 52 -11.69 6.12 -8.58
C GLU A 52 -12.73 6.70 -9.54
N TYR A 53 -12.54 7.96 -9.96
CA TYR A 53 -13.44 8.62 -10.90
C TYR A 53 -13.61 7.85 -12.21
N LEU A 54 -12.50 7.39 -12.79
CA LEU A 54 -12.53 6.65 -14.06
C LEU A 54 -13.21 5.29 -13.92
N THR A 55 -12.98 4.61 -12.79
CA THR A 55 -13.59 3.31 -12.49
C THR A 55 -15.08 3.45 -12.26
N ASP A 56 -15.50 4.48 -11.52
CA ASP A 56 -16.91 4.76 -11.25
C ASP A 56 -17.63 5.15 -12.54
N THR A 57 -17.06 6.06 -13.33
CA THR A 57 -17.66 6.50 -14.60
C THR A 57 -17.91 5.32 -15.53
N ARG A 58 -16.96 4.39 -15.62
CA ARG A 58 -17.10 3.17 -16.44
C ARG A 58 -18.27 2.29 -16.00
N MET A 59 -18.58 2.21 -14.70
CA MET A 59 -19.73 1.42 -14.23
C MET A 59 -21.07 2.00 -14.68
N PHE A 60 -21.14 3.31 -14.92
CA PHE A 60 -22.35 4.01 -15.32
C PHE A 60 -22.45 4.28 -16.83
N SER A 61 -21.40 4.01 -17.60
CA SER A 61 -21.38 4.13 -19.06
C SER A 61 -22.24 3.04 -19.74
N ILE A 62 -23.52 3.31 -19.94
CA ILE A 62 -24.43 2.46 -20.74
C ILE A 62 -24.33 2.91 -22.21
N GLY A 63 -23.89 2.01 -23.10
CA GLY A 63 -23.82 2.26 -24.54
C GLY A 63 -22.44 2.65 -25.08
N ASP A 64 -21.38 2.59 -24.25
CA ASP A 64 -20.02 2.84 -24.70
C ASP A 64 -19.50 1.79 -25.67
N THR A 65 -18.65 2.22 -26.60
CA THR A 65 -18.00 1.32 -27.55
C THR A 65 -16.96 0.43 -26.84
N ALA A 66 -16.74 -0.77 -27.38
CA ALA A 66 -15.71 -1.67 -26.86
C ALA A 66 -14.30 -1.03 -26.88
N GLU A 67 -14.04 -0.14 -27.84
CA GLU A 67 -12.80 0.63 -27.93
C GLU A 67 -12.64 1.60 -26.76
N ARG A 68 -13.70 2.33 -26.40
CA ARG A 68 -13.71 3.24 -25.25
C ARG A 68 -13.50 2.49 -23.94
N ALA A 69 -14.20 1.37 -23.74
CA ALA A 69 -14.02 0.53 -22.56
C ALA A 69 -12.58 -0.01 -22.43
N ARG A 70 -11.91 -0.30 -23.55
CA ARG A 70 -10.50 -0.70 -23.58
C ARG A 70 -9.57 0.45 -23.24
N ALA A 71 -9.80 1.64 -23.79
CA ALA A 71 -9.02 2.83 -23.50
C ALA A 71 -9.12 3.24 -22.02
N GLU A 72 -10.31 3.17 -21.42
CA GLU A 72 -10.52 3.44 -20.00
C GLU A 72 -9.80 2.41 -19.11
N ALA A 73 -9.87 1.12 -19.47
CA ALA A 73 -9.13 0.08 -18.76
C ALA A 73 -7.61 0.27 -18.86
N GLU A 74 -7.09 0.70 -20.00
CA GLU A 74 -5.68 1.01 -20.20
C GLU A 74 -5.25 2.22 -19.37
N ALA A 75 -6.05 3.29 -19.36
CA ALA A 75 -5.80 4.47 -18.55
C ALA A 75 -5.72 4.14 -17.05
N VAL A 76 -6.63 3.31 -16.52
CA VAL A 76 -6.54 2.82 -15.13
C VAL A 76 -5.22 2.10 -14.88
N GLN A 77 -4.79 1.21 -15.79
CA GLN A 77 -3.53 0.48 -15.63
C GLN A 77 -2.31 1.41 -15.65
N ILE A 78 -2.30 2.42 -16.52
CA ILE A 78 -1.23 3.42 -16.57
C ILE A 78 -1.17 4.19 -15.25
N MET A 79 -2.31 4.67 -14.75
CA MET A 79 -2.36 5.41 -13.48
C MET A 79 -1.95 4.54 -12.28
N MET A 80 -2.31 3.25 -12.27
CA MET A 80 -1.88 2.30 -11.24
C MET A 80 -0.37 2.04 -11.28
N ARG A 81 0.23 1.98 -12.47
CA ARG A 81 1.70 1.88 -12.61
C ARG A 81 2.38 3.15 -12.14
N ALA A 82 1.82 4.32 -12.47
CA ALA A 82 2.33 5.61 -12.03
C ALA A 82 2.26 5.76 -10.49
N SER A 83 1.14 5.39 -9.87
CA SER A 83 0.99 5.45 -8.40
C SER A 83 2.00 4.52 -7.71
N ARG A 84 2.26 3.35 -8.30
CA ARG A 84 3.30 2.45 -7.80
C ARG A 84 4.70 3.04 -7.92
N ALA A 85 5.04 3.67 -9.04
CA ALA A 85 6.33 4.32 -9.23
C ALA A 85 6.56 5.44 -8.20
N VAL A 86 5.56 6.31 -7.98
CA VAL A 86 5.64 7.36 -6.96
C VAL A 86 5.80 6.78 -5.55
N PHE A 87 5.10 5.68 -5.24
CA PHE A 87 5.29 4.98 -3.97
C PHE A 87 6.70 4.41 -3.83
N GLU A 88 7.29 3.89 -4.91
CA GLU A 88 8.65 3.34 -4.94
C GLU A 88 9.74 4.41 -4.84
N GLU A 89 9.44 5.66 -5.16
CA GLU A 89 10.31 6.81 -4.91
C GLU A 89 10.24 7.32 -3.46
N CYS A 90 9.20 6.97 -2.71
CA CYS A 90 9.09 7.36 -1.30
C CYS A 90 10.19 6.68 -0.47
N ALA A 91 10.86 7.46 0.40
CA ALA A 91 11.91 6.94 1.27
C ALA A 91 11.37 5.83 2.20
N GLU A 92 12.09 4.72 2.31
CA GLU A 92 11.70 3.65 3.23
C GLU A 92 11.77 4.12 4.68
N PHE A 93 10.69 3.93 5.44
CA PHE A 93 10.65 4.24 6.85
C PHE A 93 11.48 3.18 7.59
N VAL A 94 12.76 3.47 7.83
CA VAL A 94 13.60 2.63 8.68
C VAL A 94 13.28 2.93 10.15
N PRO A 95 12.67 1.99 10.90
CA PRO A 95 12.35 2.19 12.32
C PRO A 95 13.60 2.50 13.15
N LEU A 96 13.45 3.31 14.20
CA LEU A 96 14.56 3.64 15.11
C LEU A 96 15.18 2.38 15.74
N HIS A 97 14.37 1.39 16.11
CA HIS A 97 14.87 0.12 16.66
C HIS A 97 15.77 -0.61 15.66
N THR A 98 15.46 -0.58 14.36
CA THR A 98 16.30 -1.16 13.30
C THR A 98 17.60 -0.40 13.12
N ARG A 99 17.58 0.93 13.26
CA ARG A 99 18.79 1.77 13.21
C ARG A 99 19.70 1.50 14.42
N ILE A 100 19.12 1.37 15.61
CA ILE A 100 19.84 1.05 16.83
C ILE A 100 20.39 -0.38 16.78
N ALA A 101 19.57 -1.36 16.41
CA ALA A 101 20.01 -2.75 16.25
C ALA A 101 21.14 -2.89 15.22
N ARG A 102 21.06 -2.18 14.08
CA ARG A 102 22.14 -2.14 13.08
C ARG A 102 23.43 -1.53 13.64
N ARG A 103 23.32 -0.45 14.42
CA ARG A 103 24.49 0.15 15.08
C ARG A 103 25.08 -0.76 16.16
N LEU A 104 24.25 -1.43 16.93
CA LEU A 104 24.70 -2.41 17.92
C LEU A 104 25.37 -3.61 17.24
N GLN A 105 24.80 -4.15 16.16
CA GLN A 105 25.43 -5.22 15.38
C GLN A 105 26.77 -4.82 14.75
N ALA A 106 26.89 -3.57 14.29
CA ALA A 106 28.15 -3.04 13.76
C ALA A 106 29.19 -2.70 14.85
N ALA A 107 28.73 -2.40 16.08
CA ALA A 107 29.58 -2.13 17.23
C ALA A 107 29.93 -3.37 18.05
N MET A 108 29.29 -4.52 17.79
CA MET A 108 29.60 -5.76 18.50
C MET A 108 30.95 -6.31 18.03
N PRO A 109 31.92 -6.47 18.95
CA PRO A 109 33.22 -7.04 18.62
C PRO A 109 33.11 -8.55 18.34
N GLU A 110 33.99 -9.08 17.49
CA GLU A 110 33.88 -10.46 16.98
C GLU A 110 33.88 -11.55 18.07
N TRP A 111 34.53 -11.31 19.21
CA TRP A 111 34.55 -12.25 20.33
C TRP A 111 33.18 -12.45 21.00
N MET A 112 32.23 -11.54 20.77
CA MET A 112 30.87 -11.61 21.29
C MET A 112 29.92 -12.41 20.37
N ARG A 113 30.39 -12.82 19.17
CA ARG A 113 29.65 -13.65 18.20
C ARG A 113 29.81 -15.16 18.42
N PHE A 114 30.66 -15.57 19.37
CA PHE A 114 31.03 -16.96 19.64
C PHE A 114 30.52 -17.49 21.01
N LEU A 115 29.72 -16.72 21.75
CA LEU A 115 29.04 -17.21 22.95
C LEU A 115 27.64 -17.70 22.60
N ASP A 116 27.57 -18.97 22.21
CA ASP A 116 26.40 -19.86 22.17
C ASP A 116 26.85 -21.19 22.82
#